data_AF-A0A671FFK9-F1
#
_entry.id   AF-A0A671FFK9-F1
#
_cell.length_a   1.000
_cell.length_b   1.000
_cell.length_c   1.000
_cell.angle_alpha   90.00
_cell.angle_beta   90.00
_cell.angle_gamma   90.00
#
_symmetry.space_group_name_H-M   'P 1'
#
loop_
_entity.id
_entity.type
_entity.pdbx_description
1 polymer ?
#
loop_
_entity_poly.entity_id
_entity_poly.type
_entity_poly.pdbx_seq_one_letter_code
_entity_poly.pdbx_strand_id
1 'polypeptide(L)'
;MASLLPETLFEIVGEGPAPSKDYYQLLVTRSQVIFRWWKISLRSEYRSAKPGETKESHENFLENSHLQVQIALIFGARILDYVFHLCEGKFDFLERLSDNLLLNIISYLDLEDIASLSQTSRRFSKLCISDKLWEPIVQSACDNITPEMRALAEDMGWRQMFFANKLQLQRQLRKRKESQESERDSQV
;
A
#
# COMPACT_ATOMS: atom_id res chain seq x y z
N MET A 1 8.26 -0.11 -19.48
CA MET A 1 7.52 -0.32 -18.21
C MET A 1 7.19 -1.79 -17.92
N ALA A 2 7.13 -2.66 -18.94
CA ALA A 2 6.88 -4.10 -18.84
C ALA A 2 7.91 -4.94 -18.02
N SER A 3 9.03 -4.37 -17.59
CA SER A 3 10.08 -5.08 -16.83
C SER A 3 9.84 -5.10 -15.32
N LEU A 4 8.93 -4.27 -14.79
CA LEU A 4 8.64 -4.17 -13.36
C LEU A 4 7.55 -5.16 -12.90
N LEU A 5 6.78 -5.71 -13.83
CA LEU A 5 5.67 -6.59 -13.49
C LEU A 5 6.15 -8.05 -13.41
N PRO A 6 5.95 -8.73 -12.27
CA PRO A 6 6.14 -10.18 -12.19
C PRO A 6 5.15 -10.90 -13.12
N GLU A 7 5.44 -12.17 -13.43
CA GLU A 7 4.57 -12.98 -14.28
C GLU A 7 3.19 -13.17 -13.64
N THR A 8 3.18 -13.46 -12.34
CA THR A 8 1.96 -13.50 -11.53
C THR A 8 1.65 -12.11 -10.99
N LEU A 9 0.55 -11.52 -11.42
CA LEU A 9 0.10 -10.22 -10.96
C LEU A 9 -0.71 -10.33 -9.67
N PHE A 10 -1.59 -11.32 -9.59
CA PHE A 10 -2.47 -11.53 -8.45
C PHE A 10 -2.79 -13.00 -8.28
N GLU A 11 -2.87 -13.45 -7.03
CA GLU A 11 -3.24 -14.81 -6.68
C GLU A 11 -4.08 -14.79 -5.41
N ILE A 12 -5.19 -15.50 -5.42
CA ILE A 12 -6.03 -15.72 -4.25
C ILE A 12 -6.59 -17.14 -4.27
N VAL A 13 -6.80 -17.68 -3.08
CA VAL A 13 -7.32 -19.02 -2.89
C VAL A 13 -8.45 -18.98 -1.87
N GLY A 14 -9.48 -19.80 -2.06
CA GLY A 14 -10.72 -19.73 -1.27
C GLY A 14 -11.57 -20.99 -1.36
N GLU A 15 -12.50 -21.11 -0.43
CA GLU A 15 -13.51 -22.17 -0.39
C GLU A 15 -14.82 -21.64 -0.99
N GLY A 16 -15.45 -22.41 -1.86
CA GLY A 16 -16.75 -22.07 -2.40
C GLY A 16 -17.84 -22.07 -1.32
N PRO A 17 -18.98 -21.37 -1.56
CA PRO A 17 -20.08 -21.37 -0.62
C PRO A 17 -20.67 -22.78 -0.42
N ALA A 18 -21.34 -22.99 0.71
CA ALA A 18 -22.12 -24.20 0.92
C ALA A 18 -23.18 -24.35 -0.19
N PRO A 19 -23.44 -25.58 -0.69
CA PRO A 19 -23.07 -26.85 -0.09
C PRO A 19 -21.79 -27.51 -0.65
N SER A 20 -21.18 -26.99 -1.73
CA SER A 20 -20.06 -27.69 -2.37
C SER A 20 -18.81 -27.67 -1.51
N LYS A 21 -18.47 -26.50 -0.94
CA LYS A 21 -17.21 -26.30 -0.19
C LYS A 21 -15.97 -26.75 -0.95
N ASP A 22 -16.04 -26.70 -2.28
CA ASP A 22 -14.93 -27.00 -3.17
C ASP A 22 -13.85 -25.92 -3.01
N TYR A 23 -12.61 -26.28 -3.27
CA TYR A 23 -11.49 -25.35 -3.16
C TYR A 23 -11.22 -24.70 -4.51
N TYR A 24 -10.93 -23.41 -4.54
CA TYR A 24 -10.73 -22.62 -5.75
C TYR A 24 -9.47 -21.77 -5.65
N GLN A 25 -8.76 -21.65 -6.76
CA GLN A 25 -7.62 -20.75 -6.93
C GLN A 25 -7.89 -19.85 -8.13
N LEU A 26 -7.75 -18.55 -7.93
CA LEU A 26 -7.78 -17.54 -8.99
C LEU A 26 -6.38 -16.95 -9.12
N LEU A 27 -5.83 -17.02 -10.32
CA LEU A 27 -4.49 -16.56 -10.65
C LEU A 27 -4.56 -15.65 -11.87
N VAL A 28 -4.16 -14.40 -11.71
CA VAL A 28 -4.07 -13.43 -12.81
C VAL A 28 -2.60 -13.26 -13.16
N THR A 29 -2.27 -13.62 -14.39
CA THR A 29 -0.95 -13.42 -14.99
C THR A 29 -0.94 -12.18 -15.87
N ARG A 30 0.21 -11.88 -16.46
CA ARG A 30 0.38 -10.74 -17.37
C ARG A 30 -0.49 -10.79 -18.63
N SER A 31 -0.96 -11.97 -19.04
CA SER A 31 -1.70 -12.16 -20.29
C SER A 31 -3.00 -12.95 -20.12
N GLN A 32 -3.15 -13.67 -19.00
CA GLN A 32 -4.24 -14.63 -18.82
C GLN A 32 -4.81 -14.60 -17.40
N VAL A 33 -6.09 -14.92 -17.30
CA VAL A 33 -6.79 -15.27 -16.07
C VAL A 33 -6.91 -16.79 -16.01
N ILE A 34 -6.41 -17.38 -14.93
CA ILE A 34 -6.41 -18.82 -14.68
C ILE A 34 -7.30 -19.08 -13.47
N PHE A 35 -8.32 -19.91 -13.67
CA PHE A 35 -9.26 -20.31 -12.62
C PHE A 35 -9.21 -21.83 -12.44
N ARG A 36 -8.84 -22.27 -11.25
CA ARG A 36 -8.68 -23.68 -10.90
C ARG A 36 -9.61 -24.07 -9.77
N TRP A 37 -10.03 -25.32 -9.78
CA TRP A 37 -10.87 -25.86 -8.73
C TRP A 37 -10.53 -27.31 -8.39
N TRP A 38 -10.69 -27.65 -7.12
CA TRP A 38 -10.55 -28.98 -6.57
C TRP A 38 -11.85 -29.37 -5.91
N LYS A 39 -12.41 -30.49 -6.38
CA LYS A 39 -13.64 -31.02 -5.82
C LYS A 39 -13.36 -31.68 -4.47
N ILE A 40 -14.01 -31.20 -3.41
CA ILE A 40 -13.87 -31.73 -2.06
C ILE A 40 -15.14 -32.48 -1.69
N SER A 41 -15.10 -33.81 -1.77
CA SER A 41 -16.26 -34.64 -1.47
C SER A 41 -15.89 -35.94 -0.78
N LEU A 42 -16.72 -36.35 0.19
CA LEU A 42 -16.63 -37.65 0.85
C LEU A 42 -17.24 -38.79 0.00
N ARG A 43 -17.96 -38.46 -1.08
CA ARG A 43 -18.63 -39.43 -1.94
C ARG A 43 -17.61 -40.22 -2.75
N SER A 44 -17.77 -41.54 -2.80
CA SER A 44 -16.82 -42.44 -3.47
C SER A 44 -16.64 -42.11 -4.96
N GLU A 45 -17.69 -41.63 -5.62
CA GLU A 45 -17.70 -41.23 -7.04
C GLU A 45 -16.70 -40.11 -7.36
N TYR A 46 -16.35 -39.29 -6.37
CA TYR A 46 -15.46 -38.14 -6.55
C TYR A 46 -14.06 -38.35 -5.94
N ARG A 47 -13.76 -39.55 -5.41
CA ARG A 47 -12.43 -39.86 -4.84
C ARG A 47 -11.29 -39.75 -5.84
N SER A 48 -11.57 -39.96 -7.12
CA SER A 48 -10.60 -39.82 -8.22
C SER A 48 -10.84 -38.57 -9.07
N ALA A 49 -11.66 -37.62 -8.61
CA ALA A 49 -11.89 -36.38 -9.33
C ALA A 49 -10.58 -35.59 -9.41
N LYS A 50 -10.13 -35.30 -10.63
CA LYS A 50 -8.94 -34.50 -10.86
C LYS A 50 -9.28 -33.01 -10.73
N PRO A 51 -8.31 -32.17 -10.37
CA PRO A 51 -8.49 -30.72 -10.40
C PRO A 51 -8.84 -30.26 -11.81
N GLY A 52 -9.73 -29.28 -11.89
CA GLY A 52 -10.08 -28.61 -13.15
C GLY A 52 -9.35 -27.27 -13.28
N GLU A 53 -9.17 -26.83 -14.51
CA GLU A 53 -8.51 -25.56 -14.85
C GLU A 53 -9.17 -24.96 -16.09
N THR A 54 -9.46 -23.66 -16.03
CA THR A 54 -9.85 -22.83 -17.17
C THR A 54 -8.83 -21.69 -17.29
N LYS A 55 -8.32 -21.46 -18.49
CA LYS A 55 -7.44 -20.32 -18.80
C LYS A 55 -8.07 -19.47 -19.88
N GLU A 56 -8.19 -18.19 -19.62
CA GLU A 56 -8.70 -17.21 -20.57
C GLU A 56 -7.65 -16.12 -20.78
N SER A 57 -7.58 -15.57 -21.99
CA SER A 57 -6.90 -14.28 -22.17
C SER A 57 -7.66 -13.19 -21.40
N HIS A 58 -6.99 -12.05 -21.16
CA HIS A 58 -7.67 -10.89 -20.55
C HIS A 58 -8.90 -10.48 -21.37
N GLU A 59 -8.79 -10.41 -22.70
CA GLU A 59 -9.91 -10.05 -23.59
C GLU A 59 -11.08 -11.03 -23.49
N ASN A 60 -10.82 -12.34 -23.56
CA ASN A 60 -11.87 -13.35 -23.45
C ASN A 60 -12.52 -13.34 -22.06
N PHE A 61 -11.74 -13.08 -21.01
CA PHE A 61 -12.26 -12.98 -19.65
C PHE A 61 -13.27 -11.83 -19.52
N LEU A 62 -13.01 -10.69 -20.15
CA LEU A 62 -13.93 -9.53 -20.13
C LEU A 62 -15.29 -9.83 -20.75
N GLU A 63 -15.35 -10.77 -21.71
CA GLU A 63 -16.60 -11.21 -22.34
C GLU A 63 -17.28 -12.40 -21.63
N ASN A 64 -16.53 -13.14 -20.80
CA ASN A 64 -17.00 -14.36 -20.14
C ASN A 64 -17.78 -14.08 -18.84
N SER A 65 -19.06 -13.73 -19.00
CA SER A 65 -19.97 -13.46 -17.87
C SER A 65 -20.09 -14.62 -16.87
N HIS A 66 -20.02 -15.87 -17.34
CA HIS A 66 -20.13 -17.04 -16.48
C HIS A 66 -18.94 -17.14 -15.51
N LEU A 67 -17.71 -16.97 -16.01
CA LEU A 67 -16.51 -17.01 -15.17
C LEU A 67 -16.46 -15.82 -14.21
N GLN A 68 -16.89 -14.63 -14.66
CA GLN A 68 -17.00 -13.44 -13.81
C GLN A 68 -17.96 -13.67 -12.63
N VAL A 69 -19.15 -14.22 -12.89
CA VAL A 69 -20.13 -14.55 -11.84
C VAL A 69 -19.56 -15.56 -10.85
N GLN A 70 -18.86 -16.60 -11.32
CA GLN A 70 -18.23 -17.57 -10.43
C GLN A 70 -17.18 -16.91 -9.52
N ILE A 71 -16.30 -16.08 -10.07
CA ILE A 71 -15.29 -15.34 -9.29
C ILE A 71 -15.96 -14.44 -8.25
N ALA A 72 -16.99 -13.69 -8.61
CA ALA A 72 -17.72 -12.83 -7.67
C ALA A 72 -18.41 -13.64 -6.56
N LEU A 73 -18.98 -14.80 -6.87
CA LEU A 73 -19.62 -15.67 -5.88
C LEU A 73 -18.63 -16.25 -4.87
N ILE A 74 -17.42 -16.60 -5.31
CA ILE A 74 -16.42 -17.28 -4.48
C ILE A 74 -15.53 -16.28 -3.74
N PHE A 75 -15.03 -15.26 -4.44
CA PHE A 75 -14.04 -14.32 -3.91
C PHE A 75 -14.63 -12.92 -3.59
N GLY A 76 -15.87 -12.67 -3.99
CA GLY A 76 -16.56 -11.40 -3.76
C GLY A 76 -16.40 -10.39 -4.89
N ALA A 77 -17.36 -9.46 -4.98
CA ALA A 77 -17.41 -8.43 -6.03
C ALA A 77 -16.15 -7.54 -6.07
N ARG A 78 -15.57 -7.20 -4.91
CA ARG A 78 -14.35 -6.39 -4.84
C ARG A 78 -13.15 -7.04 -5.51
N ILE A 79 -13.04 -8.37 -5.42
CA ILE A 79 -11.97 -9.11 -6.08
C ILE A 79 -12.23 -9.17 -7.58
N LEU A 80 -13.48 -9.39 -8.00
CA LEU A 80 -13.84 -9.34 -9.41
C LEU A 80 -13.48 -7.97 -10.04
N ASP A 81 -13.87 -6.87 -9.39
CA ASP A 81 -13.55 -5.50 -9.84
C ASP A 81 -12.04 -5.29 -9.94
N TYR A 82 -11.28 -5.80 -8.97
CA TYR A 82 -9.82 -5.74 -9.01
C TYR A 82 -9.24 -6.51 -10.20
N VAL A 83 -9.74 -7.72 -10.47
CA VAL A 83 -9.30 -8.52 -11.63
C VAL A 83 -9.67 -7.86 -12.95
N PHE A 84 -10.84 -7.19 -13.04
CA PHE A 84 -11.20 -6.39 -14.21
C PHE A 84 -10.16 -5.30 -14.48
N HIS A 85 -9.82 -4.51 -13.46
CA HIS A 85 -8.80 -3.46 -13.60
C HIS A 85 -7.46 -4.03 -14.08
N LEU A 86 -7.03 -5.20 -13.56
CA LEU A 86 -5.81 -5.85 -14.02
C LEU A 86 -5.91 -6.28 -15.51
N CYS A 87 -7.04 -6.81 -15.95
CA CYS A 87 -7.27 -7.21 -17.35
C CYS A 87 -7.34 -6.01 -18.30
N GLU A 88 -7.80 -4.86 -17.81
CA GLU A 88 -7.80 -3.58 -18.56
C GLU A 88 -6.42 -2.89 -18.59
N GLY A 89 -5.40 -3.49 -17.95
CA GLY A 89 -4.05 -2.93 -17.89
C GLY A 89 -3.84 -1.87 -16.81
N LYS A 90 -4.80 -1.71 -15.88
CA LYS A 90 -4.67 -0.82 -14.71
C LYS A 90 -3.95 -1.57 -13.59
N PHE A 91 -2.62 -1.55 -13.64
CA PHE A 91 -1.77 -2.22 -12.65
C PHE A 91 -1.36 -1.30 -11.50
N ASP A 92 -1.24 -1.86 -10.30
CA ASP A 92 -0.72 -1.16 -9.11
C ASP A 92 0.82 -1.02 -9.17
N PHE A 93 1.33 -0.22 -10.11
CA PHE A 93 2.77 -0.05 -10.29
C PHE A 93 3.45 0.46 -9.03
N LEU A 94 2.81 1.39 -8.31
CA LEU A 94 3.36 1.99 -7.11
C LEU A 94 3.57 0.94 -6.01
N GLU A 95 2.60 0.05 -5.79
CA GLU A 95 2.74 -1.03 -4.81
C GLU A 95 3.76 -2.11 -5.23
N ARG A 96 4.27 -2.09 -6.46
CA ARG A 96 5.26 -3.08 -6.94
C ARG A 96 6.69 -2.55 -6.94
N LEU A 97 6.88 -1.26 -6.69
CA LEU A 97 8.22 -0.67 -6.59
C LEU A 97 8.95 -1.17 -5.34
N SER A 98 10.29 -1.17 -5.40
CA SER A 98 11.11 -1.44 -4.22
C SER A 98 10.97 -0.34 -3.17
N ASP A 99 11.16 -0.68 -1.89
CA ASP A 99 11.05 0.29 -0.80
C ASP A 99 12.00 1.48 -0.97
N ASN A 100 13.21 1.26 -1.51
CA ASN A 100 14.18 2.35 -1.76
C ASN A 100 13.67 3.37 -2.77
N LEU A 101 13.05 2.89 -3.87
CA LEU A 101 12.46 3.78 -4.88
C LEU A 101 11.23 4.51 -4.31
N LEU A 102 10.42 3.81 -3.53
CA LEU A 102 9.25 4.42 -2.87
C LEU A 102 9.67 5.51 -1.89
N LEU A 103 10.67 5.26 -1.03
CA LEU A 103 11.18 6.26 -0.10
C LEU A 103 11.70 7.50 -0.83
N ASN A 104 12.40 7.31 -1.95
CA ASN A 104 12.84 8.42 -2.79
C ASN A 104 11.64 9.21 -3.36
N ILE A 105 10.64 8.55 -3.94
CA ILE A 105 9.42 9.21 -4.44
C ILE A 105 8.70 9.97 -3.30
N ILE A 106 8.53 9.33 -2.14
CA ILE A 106 7.84 9.91 -0.99
C ILE A 106 8.59 11.13 -0.44
N SER A 107 9.92 11.18 -0.52
CA SER A 107 10.70 12.33 -0.05
C SER A 107 10.44 13.63 -0.83
N TYR A 108 9.84 13.56 -2.02
CA TYR A 108 9.42 14.72 -2.81
C TYR A 108 8.00 15.18 -2.50
N LEU A 109 7.27 14.48 -1.63
CA LEU A 109 5.90 14.83 -1.26
C LEU A 109 5.88 15.82 -0.10
N ASP A 110 4.84 16.66 -0.09
CA ASP A 110 4.57 17.54 1.05
C ASP A 110 4.10 16.75 2.27
N LEU A 111 4.21 17.35 3.46
CA LEU A 111 3.85 16.68 4.72
C LEU A 111 2.38 16.20 4.76
N GLU A 112 1.48 16.94 4.14
CA GLU A 112 0.05 16.60 4.03
C GLU A 112 -0.17 15.38 3.12
N ASP A 113 0.56 15.32 2.01
CA ASP A 113 0.53 14.19 1.08
C ASP A 113 1.15 12.94 1.69
N ILE A 114 2.25 13.08 2.44
CA ILE A 114 2.84 11.97 3.20
C ILE A 114 1.83 11.41 4.22
N ALA A 115 1.11 12.29 4.92
CA ALA A 115 0.09 11.89 5.88
C ALA A 115 -1.11 11.19 5.19
N SER A 116 -1.55 11.69 4.03
CA SER A 116 -2.62 11.09 3.24
C SER A 116 -2.20 9.73 2.69
N LEU A 117 -1.00 9.64 2.11
CA LEU A 117 -0.43 8.39 1.60
C LEU A 117 -0.30 7.32 2.68
N SER A 118 0.07 7.71 3.90
CA SER A 118 0.21 6.80 5.04
C SER A 118 -1.10 6.07 5.41
N GLN A 119 -2.25 6.62 5.01
CA GLN A 119 -3.58 6.06 5.31
C GLN A 119 -4.09 5.13 4.21
N THR A 120 -3.39 5.03 3.07
CA THR A 120 -3.84 4.22 1.92
C THR A 120 -3.59 2.72 2.12
N SER A 121 -2.44 2.34 2.69
CA SER A 121 -2.09 0.94 2.94
C SER A 121 -1.16 0.78 4.14
N ARG A 122 -1.14 -0.43 4.71
CA ARG A 122 -0.23 -0.77 5.83
C ARG A 122 1.24 -0.63 5.44
N ARG A 123 1.58 -0.86 4.17
CA ARG A 123 2.96 -0.73 3.68
C ARG A 123 3.36 0.74 3.61
N PHE A 124 2.53 1.59 3.01
CA PHE A 124 2.80 3.03 2.98
C PHE A 124 2.81 3.64 4.37
N SER A 125 1.93 3.19 5.27
CA SER A 125 1.97 3.57 6.68
C SER A 125 3.35 3.33 7.31
N LYS A 126 3.96 2.15 7.08
CA LYS A 126 5.30 1.86 7.59
C LYS A 126 6.38 2.72 6.94
N LEU A 127 6.34 2.89 5.61
CA LEU A 127 7.34 3.69 4.88
C LEU A 127 7.30 5.17 5.29
N CYS A 128 6.10 5.75 5.38
CA CYS A 128 5.89 7.15 5.75
C CYS A 128 6.28 7.48 7.19
N ILE A 129 6.50 6.49 8.05
CA ILE A 129 6.93 6.69 9.45
C ILE A 129 8.41 6.34 9.64
N SER A 130 9.04 5.71 8.65
CA SER A 130 10.41 5.20 8.77
C SER A 130 11.45 6.31 8.86
N ASP A 131 12.47 6.10 9.70
CA ASP A 131 13.59 7.03 9.82
C ASP A 131 14.38 7.17 8.51
N LYS A 132 14.39 6.12 7.67
CA LYS A 132 14.98 6.16 6.32
C LYS A 132 14.34 7.22 5.41
N LEU A 133 13.08 7.59 5.68
CA LEU A 133 12.41 8.69 5.00
C LEU A 133 12.71 10.02 5.70
N TRP A 134 12.54 10.06 7.02
CA TRP A 134 12.57 11.31 7.78
C TRP A 134 13.97 11.88 7.95
N GLU A 135 15.02 11.06 8.01
CA GLU A 135 16.40 11.54 8.08
C GLU A 135 16.76 12.43 6.88
N PRO A 136 16.58 12.01 5.61
CA PRO A 136 16.77 12.87 4.45
C PRO A 136 15.90 14.13 4.45
N ILE A 137 14.63 14.02 4.85
CA ILE A 137 13.71 15.17 4.92
C ILE A 137 14.25 16.21 5.90
N VAL A 138 14.66 15.79 7.10
CA VAL A 138 15.22 16.70 8.11
C VAL A 138 16.56 17.27 7.64
N GLN A 139 17.44 16.46 7.04
CA GLN A 139 18.69 16.90 6.45
C GLN A 139 18.50 17.98 5.38
N SER A 140 17.47 17.84 4.54
CA SER A 140 17.15 18.84 3.52
C SER A 140 16.57 20.13 4.10
N ALA A 141 15.89 20.05 5.26
CA ALA A 141 15.22 21.17 5.89
C ALA A 141 16.11 21.92 6.93
N CYS A 142 17.22 21.32 7.36
CA CYS A 142 18.12 21.88 8.37
C CYS A 142 19.54 22.01 7.81
N ASP A 143 20.05 23.24 7.72
CA ASP A 143 21.38 23.54 7.18
C ASP A 143 22.55 22.89 7.96
N ASN A 144 22.35 22.60 9.25
CA ASN A 144 23.39 21.99 10.08
C ASN A 144 22.80 21.05 11.14
N ILE A 145 23.07 19.75 11.03
CA ILE A 145 22.67 18.75 12.03
C ILE A 145 23.84 18.53 12.99
N THR A 146 23.66 18.90 14.25
CA THR A 146 24.69 18.68 15.28
C THR A 146 24.75 17.20 15.69
N PRO A 147 25.89 16.74 16.24
CA PRO A 147 26.01 15.37 16.77
C PRO A 147 24.97 15.06 17.85
N GLU A 148 24.63 16.06 18.68
CA GLU A 148 23.58 15.94 19.70
C GLU A 148 22.19 15.75 19.09
N MET A 149 21.87 16.46 18.01
CA MET A 149 20.60 16.27 17.28
C MET A 149 20.52 14.88 16.66
N ARG A 150 21.63 14.33 16.17
CA ARG A 150 21.70 12.96 15.65
C ARG A 150 21.52 11.93 16.76
N ALA A 151 22.21 12.08 17.89
CA ALA A 151 22.03 11.20 19.05
C ALA A 151 20.59 11.22 19.57
N LEU A 152 19.98 12.42 19.66
CA LEU A 152 18.57 12.55 20.03
C LEU A 152 17.62 11.90 19.03
N ALA A 153 17.92 11.98 17.73
CA ALA A 153 17.14 11.31 16.69
C ALA A 153 17.30 9.79 16.71
N GLU A 154 18.45 9.26 17.12
CA GLU A 154 18.64 7.82 17.33
C GLU A 154 17.80 7.30 18.51
N ASP A 155 17.64 8.10 19.57
CA ASP A 155 16.86 7.72 20.75
C ASP A 155 15.33 7.83 20.55
N MET A 156 14.86 8.87 19.85
CA MET A 156 13.43 9.22 19.73
C MET A 156 12.87 8.99 18.31
N GLY A 157 13.72 8.90 17.28
CA GLY A 157 13.33 8.85 15.88
C GLY A 157 13.28 10.22 15.21
N TRP A 158 13.65 10.28 13.93
CA TRP A 158 13.77 11.50 13.14
C TRP A 158 12.44 12.21 12.95
N ARG A 159 11.36 11.45 12.73
CA ARG A 159 10.01 11.99 12.60
C ARG A 159 9.60 12.76 13.86
N GLN A 160 9.78 12.14 15.02
CA GLN A 160 9.36 12.72 16.30
C GLN A 160 10.21 13.95 16.63
N MET A 161 11.51 13.88 16.39
CA MET A 161 12.43 15.02 16.52
C MET A 161 12.03 16.19 15.62
N PHE A 162 11.66 15.95 14.35
CA PHE A 162 11.21 16.98 13.42
C PHE A 162 9.98 17.73 13.93
N PHE A 163 8.95 17.01 14.37
CA PHE A 163 7.74 17.63 14.91
C PHE A 163 8.00 18.31 16.27
N ALA A 164 8.83 17.72 17.14
CA ALA A 164 9.22 18.34 18.39
C ALA A 164 9.96 19.67 18.16
N ASN A 165 10.92 19.71 17.23
CA ASN A 165 11.65 20.93 16.90
C ASN A 165 10.76 21.99 16.26
N LYS A 166 9.86 21.61 15.34
CA LYS A 166 8.92 22.56 14.71
C LYS A 166 7.93 23.15 15.74
N LEU A 167 7.46 22.34 16.68
CA LEU A 167 6.62 22.77 17.79
C LEU A 167 7.40 23.63 18.80
N GLN A 168 8.66 23.31 19.07
CA GLN A 168 9.54 24.13 19.91
C GLN A 168 9.82 25.49 19.27
N LEU A 169 10.10 25.54 17.96
CA LEU A 169 10.25 26.77 17.19
C LEU A 169 8.98 27.62 17.21
N GLN A 170 7.80 27.01 17.00
CA GLN A 170 6.53 27.72 17.11
C GLN A 170 6.28 28.26 18.53
N ARG A 171 6.61 27.49 19.57
CA ARG A 171 6.49 27.93 20.97
C ARG A 171 7.42 29.10 21.29
N GLN A 172 8.65 29.09 20.77
CA GLN A 172 9.60 30.19 20.93
C GLN A 172 9.16 31.45 20.17
N LEU A 173 8.65 31.31 18.94
CA LEU A 173 8.10 32.43 18.16
C LEU A 173 6.88 33.06 18.85
N ARG A 174 6.00 32.24 19.44
CA ARG A 174 4.83 32.72 20.18
C ARG A 174 5.22 33.47 21.45
N LYS A 175 6.17 32.93 22.23
CA LYS A 175 6.74 33.64 23.39
C LYS A 175 7.35 34.99 23.00
N ARG A 176 8.08 35.06 21.88
CA ARG A 176 8.66 36.33 21.40
C ARG A 176 7.59 37.36 21.00
N LYS A 177 6.49 36.93 20.38
CA LYS A 177 5.35 37.82 20.08
C LYS A 177 4.69 38.34 21.36
N GLU A 178 4.45 37.47 22.34
CA GLU A 178 3.87 37.83 23.64
C GLU A 178 4.80 38.79 24.42
N SER A 179 6.12 38.58 24.37
CA SER A 179 7.10 39.51 24.96
C SER A 179 7.12 40.87 24.26
N GLN A 180 7.06 40.90 22.93
CA GLN A 180 7.00 42.14 22.15
C GLN A 180 5.70 42.92 22.32
N GLU A 181 4.57 42.25 22.55
CA GLU A 181 3.30 42.91 22.91
C GLU A 181 3.37 43.48 24.33
N SER A 182 3.94 42.76 25.30
CA SER A 182 4.09 43.24 26.68
C SER A 182 5.02 44.46 26.80
N GLU A 183 6.06 44.55 25.96
CA GLU A 183 6.97 45.70 25.90
C GLU A 183 6.32 46.93 25.23
N ARG A 184 5.32 46.75 24.36
CA ARG A 184 4.58 47.86 23.75
C ARG A 184 3.52 48.42 24.71
N ASP A 185 2.84 47.56 25.46
CA ASP A 185 1.83 47.98 26.45
C ASP A 185 2.44 48.65 27.69
N SER A 186 3.74 48.47 27.95
CA SER A 186 4.46 49.13 29.05
C SER A 186 5.14 50.45 28.66
N GLN A 187 5.03 50.88 27.39
CA GLN A 187 5.52 52.16 26.88
C GLN A 187 4.39 53.16 26.51
N VAL A 188 3.13 52.84 26.85
CA VAL A 188 1.95 53.71 26.70
C VAL A 188 1.48 54.22 28.06
#